data_AF-A0A8E6B4P8-F1
#
_entry.id   AF-A0A8E6B4P8-F1
#
_cell.length_a   1.000
_cell.length_b   1.000
_cell.length_c   1.000
_cell.angle_alpha   90.00
_cell.angle_beta   90.00
_cell.angle_gamma   90.00
#
_symmetry.space_group_name_H-M   'P 1'
#
loop_
_entity.id
_entity.type
_entity.pdbx_description
1 polymer ?
#
loop_
_entity_poly.entity_id
_entity_poly.type
_entity_poly.pdbx_seq_one_letter_code
_entity_poly.pdbx_strand_id
1 'polypeptide(L)'
;MKRLFQVGIAVLLLCWVSGCGGSEADRQFVEYISLMHKIARAHEEKAPREQIQELNRQLLETKEKIDNSKLTEDEKNELVERHAEEFVAAAKHLTQATKDAALPKIELETSKAGQDSKPVEPTKK
;
A
#
# COMPACT_ATOMS: atom_id res chain seq x y z
N MET A 1 -51.33 -2.53 17.30
CA MET A 1 -50.02 -2.08 17.82
C MET A 1 -48.95 -3.20 17.81
N LYS A 2 -48.87 -4.04 16.76
CA LYS A 2 -47.86 -5.13 16.65
C LYS A 2 -46.91 -4.96 15.46
N ARG A 3 -47.11 -3.93 14.62
CA ARG A 3 -46.34 -3.72 13.38
C ARG A 3 -45.25 -2.64 13.46
N LEU A 4 -45.17 -1.91 14.58
CA LEU A 4 -44.13 -0.89 14.80
C LEU A 4 -42.84 -1.47 15.42
N PHE A 5 -42.93 -2.63 16.09
CA PHE A 5 -41.77 -3.28 16.70
C PHE A 5 -40.86 -4.00 15.69
N GLN A 6 -41.38 -4.29 14.50
CA GLN A 6 -40.69 -5.08 13.48
C GLN A 6 -39.83 -4.22 12.55
N VAL A 7 -40.07 -2.90 12.51
CA VAL A 7 -39.29 -1.95 11.70
C VAL A 7 -38.07 -1.43 12.46
N GLY A 8 -38.11 -1.37 13.80
CA GLY A 8 -36.99 -0.88 14.62
C GLY A 8 -35.76 -1.80 14.64
N ILE A 9 -35.97 -3.12 14.56
CA ILE A 9 -34.88 -4.10 14.59
C ILE A 9 -34.09 -4.13 13.26
N ALA A 10 -34.74 -3.83 12.13
CA ALA A 10 -34.08 -3.78 10.83
C ALA A 10 -33.09 -2.60 10.72
N VAL A 11 -33.40 -1.46 11.34
CA VAL A 11 -32.52 -0.27 11.33
C VAL A 11 -31.31 -0.45 12.25
N LEU A 12 -31.46 -1.15 13.38
CA LEU A 12 -30.36 -1.42 14.31
C LEU A 12 -29.33 -2.44 13.75
N LEU A 13 -29.76 -3.33 12.84
CA LEU A 13 -28.88 -4.26 12.13
C LEU A 13 -28.11 -3.60 10.98
N LEU A 14 -28.62 -2.50 10.41
CA LEU A 14 -27.92 -1.73 9.37
C LEU A 14 -26.76 -0.88 9.91
N CYS A 15 -26.81 -0.46 11.19
CA CYS A 15 -25.68 0.23 11.83
C CYS A 15 -24.54 -0.70 12.27
N TRP A 16 -24.74 -2.03 12.29
CA TRP A 16 -23.69 -2.98 12.70
C TRP A 16 -22.79 -3.43 11.53
N VAL A 17 -23.17 -3.15 10.28
CA VAL A 17 -22.33 -3.46 9.11
C VAL A 17 -21.20 -2.45 8.91
N SER A 18 -21.25 -1.29 9.56
CA SER A 18 -20.15 -0.31 9.52
C SER A 18 -19.00 -0.59 10.50
N GLY A 19 -19.00 -1.73 11.20
CA GLY A 19 -18.03 -2.01 12.26
C GLY A 19 -17.68 -3.49 12.47
N CYS A 20 -17.76 -4.33 11.44
CA CYS A 20 -17.42 -5.75 11.55
C CYS A 20 -16.32 -6.14 10.55
N GLY A 21 -15.10 -6.29 11.06
CA GLY A 21 -13.93 -6.77 10.31
C GLY A 21 -12.90 -5.68 10.08
N GLY A 22 -11.70 -5.83 10.65
CA GLY A 22 -10.59 -4.92 10.40
C GLY A 22 -10.50 -4.60 8.91
N SER A 23 -10.50 -3.31 8.58
CA SER A 23 -10.66 -2.81 7.22
C SER A 23 -9.78 -3.61 6.26
N GLU A 24 -10.30 -3.99 5.10
CA GLU A 24 -9.53 -4.72 4.10
C GLU A 24 -8.19 -4.02 3.78
N ALA A 25 -8.18 -2.69 3.88
CA ALA A 25 -6.99 -1.84 3.85
C ALA A 25 -5.95 -2.14 4.93
N ASP A 26 -6.37 -2.43 6.17
CA ASP A 26 -5.50 -2.85 7.28
C ASP A 26 -4.76 -4.14 6.96
N ARG A 27 -5.50 -5.14 6.47
CA ARG A 27 -4.90 -6.41 6.03
C ARG A 27 -3.93 -6.21 4.87
N GLN A 28 -4.30 -5.39 3.89
CA GLN A 28 -3.44 -5.07 2.76
C GLN A 28 -2.18 -4.32 3.20
N PHE A 29 -2.28 -3.40 4.17
CA PHE A 29 -1.12 -2.66 4.68
C PHE A 29 -0.16 -3.54 5.48
N VAL A 30 -0.70 -4.43 6.33
CA VAL A 30 0.10 -5.44 7.02
C VAL A 30 0.77 -6.40 6.02
N GLU A 31 0.06 -6.79 4.96
CA GLU A 31 0.62 -7.61 3.88
C GLU A 31 1.74 -6.88 3.14
N TYR A 32 1.58 -5.59 2.86
CA TYR A 32 2.60 -4.74 2.26
C TYR A 32 3.88 -4.70 3.11
N ILE A 33 3.76 -4.49 4.42
CA ILE A 33 4.89 -4.51 5.37
C ILE A 33 5.53 -5.91 5.42
N SER A 34 4.73 -6.97 5.43
CA SER A 34 5.21 -8.35 5.41
C SER A 34 6.02 -8.65 4.15
N LEU A 35 5.57 -8.16 2.98
CA LEU A 35 6.28 -8.30 1.71
C LEU A 35 7.63 -7.57 1.73
N MET A 36 7.72 -6.39 2.34
CA MET A 36 9.01 -5.69 2.52
C MET A 36 10.00 -6.52 3.33
N HIS A 37 9.55 -7.15 4.42
CA HIS A 37 10.39 -8.07 5.20
C HIS A 37 10.80 -9.32 4.42
N LYS A 38 9.89 -9.90 3.64
CA LYS A 38 10.19 -11.06 2.78
C LYS A 38 11.22 -10.71 1.71
N ILE A 39 11.13 -9.54 1.09
CA ILE A 39 12.12 -9.07 0.11
C ILE A 39 13.47 -8.85 0.79
N ALA A 40 13.49 -8.20 1.96
CA ALA A 40 14.71 -8.01 2.74
C ALA A 40 15.39 -9.36 3.03
N ARG A 41 14.62 -10.31 3.57
CA ARG A 41 15.10 -11.67 3.86
C ARG A 41 15.59 -12.39 2.61
N ALA A 42 14.87 -12.29 1.49
CA ALA A 42 15.27 -12.88 0.22
C ALA A 42 16.61 -12.30 -0.27
N HIS A 43 16.88 -11.02 -0.03
CA HIS A 43 18.20 -10.42 -0.31
C HIS A 43 19.29 -10.94 0.64
N GLU A 44 19.03 -11.04 1.94
CA GLU A 44 19.97 -11.57 2.93
C GLU A 44 20.33 -13.04 2.65
N GLU A 45 19.33 -13.84 2.28
CA GLU A 45 19.48 -15.27 1.96
C GLU A 45 19.97 -15.50 0.52
N LYS A 46 20.22 -14.44 -0.26
CA LYS A 46 20.65 -14.50 -1.67
C LYS A 46 19.74 -15.39 -2.52
N ALA A 47 18.44 -15.23 -2.32
CA ALA A 47 17.41 -15.93 -3.06
C ALA A 47 17.55 -15.71 -4.58
N PRO A 48 17.00 -16.64 -5.40
CA PRO A 48 16.95 -16.47 -6.85
C PRO A 48 16.28 -15.15 -7.25
N ARG A 49 16.81 -14.51 -8.31
CA ARG A 49 16.25 -13.24 -8.83
C ARG A 49 14.77 -13.33 -9.16
N GLU A 50 14.31 -14.48 -9.66
CA GLU A 50 12.90 -14.72 -9.97
C GLU A 50 12.00 -14.64 -8.73
N GLN A 51 12.47 -15.14 -7.59
CA GLN A 51 11.74 -15.07 -6.32
C GLN A 51 11.66 -13.61 -5.83
N ILE A 52 12.77 -12.86 -5.93
CA ILE A 52 12.79 -11.43 -5.56
C ILE A 52 11.87 -10.63 -6.49
N GLN A 53 11.85 -10.92 -7.79
CA GLN A 53 10.95 -10.27 -8.75
C GLN A 53 9.48 -10.56 -8.46
N GLU A 54 9.13 -11.80 -8.16
CA GLU A 54 7.75 -12.17 -7.80
C GLU A 54 7.30 -11.48 -6.51
N LEU A 55 8.17 -11.42 -5.49
CA LEU A 55 7.87 -10.68 -4.26
C LEU A 55 7.70 -9.17 -4.51
N ASN A 56 8.51 -8.57 -5.39
CA ASN A 56 8.33 -7.17 -5.80
C ASN A 56 7.03 -6.95 -6.58
N ARG A 57 6.65 -7.88 -7.45
CA ARG A 57 5.36 -7.83 -8.17
C ARG A 57 4.19 -7.84 -7.20
N GLN A 58 4.23 -8.73 -6.21
CA GLN A 58 3.21 -8.79 -5.14
C GLN A 58 3.20 -7.50 -4.32
N LEU A 59 4.36 -6.94 -3.99
CA LEU A 59 4.46 -5.66 -3.27
C LEU A 59 3.77 -4.52 -4.01
N LEU A 60 4.00 -4.41 -5.33
CA LEU A 60 3.37 -3.40 -6.19
C LEU A 60 1.86 -3.62 -6.33
N GLU A 61 1.43 -4.87 -6.51
CA GLU A 61 0.00 -5.22 -6.61
C GLU A 61 -0.75 -4.88 -5.31
N THR A 62 -0.14 -5.18 -4.15
CA THR A 62 -0.73 -4.83 -2.85
C THR A 62 -0.76 -3.33 -2.62
N LYS A 63 0.28 -2.60 -3.04
CA LYS A 63 0.27 -1.13 -3.02
C LYS A 63 -0.86 -0.55 -3.86
N GLU A 64 -1.05 -1.06 -5.08
CA GLU A 64 -2.12 -0.61 -5.97
C GLU A 64 -3.51 -0.85 -5.34
N LYS A 65 -3.71 -1.97 -4.64
CA LYS A 65 -4.95 -2.24 -3.90
C LYS A 65 -5.20 -1.24 -2.78
N ILE A 66 -4.16 -0.83 -2.05
CA ILE A 66 -4.24 0.20 -1.00
C ILE A 66 -4.51 1.57 -1.64
N ASP A 67 -3.85 1.91 -2.74
CA ASP A 67 -4.02 3.21 -3.40
C ASP A 67 -5.43 3.35 -4.01
N ASN A 68 -5.94 2.28 -4.63
CA ASN A 68 -7.29 2.16 -5.18
C ASN A 68 -8.37 1.89 -4.12
N SER A 69 -7.99 1.70 -2.86
CA SER A 69 -8.96 1.61 -1.79
C SER A 69 -9.71 2.94 -1.68
N LYS A 70 -11.02 2.85 -1.39
CA LYS A 70 -11.88 4.04 -1.22
C LYS A 70 -11.66 4.75 0.13
N LEU A 71 -10.49 4.57 0.74
CA LEU A 71 -10.15 5.22 1.99
C LEU A 71 -10.01 6.73 1.77
N THR A 72 -10.58 7.48 2.69
CA THR A 72 -10.35 8.92 2.82
C THR A 72 -8.91 9.20 3.22
N GLU A 73 -8.45 10.45 3.06
CA GLU A 73 -7.10 10.85 3.48
C GLU A 73 -6.89 10.64 4.98
N ASP A 74 -7.92 10.91 5.80
CA ASP A 74 -7.85 10.71 7.26
C ASP A 74 -7.71 9.22 7.62
N GLU A 75 -8.45 8.33 6.96
CA GLU A 75 -8.31 6.89 7.17
C GLU A 75 -6.94 6.36 6.70
N LYS A 76 -6.40 6.91 5.60
CA LYS A 76 -5.04 6.57 5.14
C LYS A 76 -4.00 7.03 6.15
N ASN A 77 -4.14 8.24 6.70
CA ASN A 77 -3.23 8.75 7.72
C ASN A 77 -3.30 7.91 9.00
N GLU A 78 -4.50 7.56 9.47
CA GLU A 78 -4.66 6.69 10.65
C GLU A 78 -4.08 5.29 10.41
N LEU A 79 -4.24 4.74 9.20
CA LEU A 79 -3.66 3.45 8.82
C LEU A 79 -2.12 3.50 8.86
N VAL A 80 -1.53 4.56 8.33
CA VAL A 80 -0.08 4.77 8.33
C VAL A 80 0.41 4.99 9.76
N GLU A 81 -0.26 5.80 10.58
CA GLU A 81 0.12 6.04 11.97
C GLU A 81 0.08 4.75 12.81
N ARG A 82 -0.98 3.94 12.66
CA ARG A 82 -1.12 2.66 13.38
C ARG A 82 0.01 1.68 13.08
N HIS A 83 0.55 1.71 11.86
CA HIS A 83 1.61 0.80 11.43
C HIS A 83 2.96 1.51 11.20
N ALA A 84 3.12 2.76 11.64
CA ALA A 84 4.29 3.58 11.31
C ALA A 84 5.59 2.93 11.80
N GLU A 85 5.59 2.39 13.02
CA GLU A 85 6.76 1.75 13.61
C GLU A 85 7.16 0.48 12.83
N GLU A 86 6.18 -0.37 12.51
CA GLU A 86 6.39 -1.60 11.74
C GLU A 86 6.84 -1.30 10.31
N PHE A 87 6.23 -0.31 9.68
CA PHE A 87 6.59 0.15 8.34
C PHE A 87 8.02 0.70 8.31
N VAL A 88 8.40 1.57 9.25
CA VAL A 88 9.76 2.10 9.36
C VAL A 88 10.77 0.98 9.62
N ALA A 89 10.43 0.02 10.49
CA ALA A 89 11.28 -1.13 10.76
C ALA A 89 11.48 -1.99 9.49
N ALA A 90 10.41 -2.28 8.75
CA ALA A 90 10.47 -3.03 7.49
C ALA A 90 11.24 -2.29 6.40
N ALA A 91 11.04 -0.98 6.26
CA ALA A 91 11.77 -0.13 5.33
C ALA A 91 13.27 -0.08 5.67
N LYS A 92 13.62 0.04 6.96
CA LYS A 92 15.00 0.01 7.43
C LYS A 92 15.65 -1.35 7.17
N HIS A 93 14.95 -2.44 7.47
CA HIS A 93 15.43 -3.80 7.23
C HIS A 93 15.65 -4.05 5.74
N LEU A 94 14.69 -3.68 4.89
CA LEU A 94 14.85 -3.74 3.44
C LEU A 94 16.05 -2.92 2.97
N THR A 95 16.16 -1.67 3.41
CA THR A 95 17.29 -0.80 3.05
C THR A 95 18.63 -1.38 3.51
N GLN A 96 18.68 -2.04 4.66
CA GLN A 96 19.90 -2.71 5.15
C GLN A 96 20.24 -3.94 4.32
N ALA A 97 19.26 -4.78 4.02
CA ALA A 97 19.43 -5.96 3.16
C ALA A 97 19.80 -5.58 1.71
N THR A 98 19.34 -4.43 1.22
CA THR A 98 19.63 -3.90 -0.11
C THR A 98 20.72 -2.84 -0.12
N LYS A 99 21.39 -2.53 1.00
CA LYS A 99 22.49 -1.54 1.01
C LYS A 99 23.69 -1.99 0.17
N ASP A 100 23.78 -3.29 -0.10
CA ASP A 100 24.70 -3.89 -1.08
C ASP A 100 24.11 -4.05 -2.49
N ALA A 101 22.80 -3.85 -2.65
CA ALA A 101 22.07 -3.98 -3.90
C ALA A 101 21.28 -2.70 -4.19
N ALA A 102 21.91 -1.75 -4.89
CA ALA A 102 21.34 -0.50 -5.38
C ALA A 102 19.82 -0.62 -5.60
N LEU A 103 19.03 -0.03 -4.70
CA LEU A 103 17.57 -0.02 -4.79
C LEU A 103 17.17 0.46 -6.19
N PRO A 104 16.21 -0.20 -6.87
CA PRO A 104 15.50 0.49 -7.93
C PRO A 104 14.91 1.73 -7.26
N LYS A 105 15.27 2.91 -7.75
CA LYS A 105 14.56 4.14 -7.45
C LYS A 105 13.12 3.88 -7.81
N ILE A 106 12.30 3.51 -6.83
CA ILE A 106 10.87 3.70 -6.93
C ILE A 106 10.77 5.23 -6.88
N GLU A 107 10.86 5.86 -8.05
CA GLU A 107 10.37 7.20 -8.25
C GLU A 107 8.94 7.13 -7.77
N LEU A 108 8.74 7.55 -6.53
CA LEU A 108 7.46 8.00 -6.05
C LEU A 108 7.21 9.24 -6.91
N GLU A 109 6.73 9.02 -8.13
CA GLU A 109 6.14 10.05 -8.96
C GLU A 109 4.92 10.52 -8.17
N THR A 110 5.17 11.47 -7.27
CA THR A 110 4.20 12.46 -6.90
C THR A 110 3.76 13.08 -8.21
N SER A 111 2.66 12.54 -8.72
CA SER A 111 1.90 13.07 -9.83
C SER A 111 1.51 14.49 -9.46
N LYS A 112 2.41 15.44 -9.75
CA LYS A 112 2.10 16.84 -9.89
C LYS A 112 1.90 17.05 -11.38
N ALA A 113 0.66 16.85 -11.79
CA ALA A 113 0.13 17.42 -13.01
C ALA A 113 0.60 18.87 -13.17
N GLY A 114 1.12 19.21 -14.35
CA GLY A 114 1.29 20.61 -14.73
C GLY A 114 2.40 20.91 -15.72
N GLN A 115 2.01 20.99 -16.99
CA GLN A 115 2.39 22.07 -17.91
C GLN A 115 3.64 21.86 -18.80
N ASP A 116 3.38 21.26 -19.96
CA ASP A 116 3.63 21.81 -21.30
C ASP A 116 4.83 22.76 -21.45
N SER A 117 5.90 22.28 -22.07
CA SER A 117 6.71 23.05 -23.04
C SER A 117 7.61 22.11 -23.84
N LYS A 118 7.30 21.97 -25.12
CA LYS A 118 8.09 21.31 -26.17
C LYS A 118 9.61 21.60 -26.06
N PRO A 119 10.47 20.58 -26.25
CA PRO A 119 11.79 20.80 -26.82
C PRO A 119 11.66 20.86 -28.35
N VAL A 120 11.96 22.02 -28.94
CA VAL A 120 12.10 22.21 -30.38
C VAL A 120 13.35 21.46 -30.86
N GLU A 121 13.19 20.65 -31.91
CA GLU A 121 14.25 19.90 -32.58
C GLU A 121 15.44 20.79 -33.01
N PRO A 122 16.68 20.28 -32.95
CA PRO A 122 17.82 20.91 -33.58
C PRO A 122 17.89 20.51 -35.07
N THR A 123 17.40 21.38 -35.96
CA THR A 123 17.62 21.21 -37.41
C THR A 123 19.07 21.55 -37.75
N LYS A 124 19.86 20.52 -38.06
CA LYS A 124 21.12 20.64 -38.80
C LYS A 124 20.88 21.32 -40.15
N LYS A 125 21.65 22.37 -40.46
CA LYS A 125 22.24 22.61 -41.78
C LYS A 125 23.54 23.36 -41.63
#